data_AF-A0A4S0RPX1-F1
#
_entry.id   AF-A0A4S0RPX1-F1
#
_cell.length_a   1.000
_cell.length_b   1.000
_cell.length_c   1.000
_cell.angle_alpha   90.00
_cell.angle_beta   90.00
_cell.angle_gamma   90.00
#
_symmetry.space_group_name_H-M   'P 1'
#
loop_
_entity.id
_entity.type
_entity.pdbx_description
1 polymer ?
#
loop_
_entity_poly.entity_id
_entity_poly.type
_entity_poly.pdbx_seq_one_letter_code
_entity_poly.pdbx_strand_id
1 'polypeptide(L)'
;MRQHVVFLPVVAMLALAGCQTTKNNTEQAKAQGPSSQSERLIKLADDIDARGESDTAIALYQRAAAMPDAKASAFVKAGAAYMRAGYPAEAA
;
A
#
# COMPACT_ATOMS: atom_id res chain seq x y z
N MET A 1 -13.90 -25.12 38.26
CA MET A 1 -14.17 -26.05 37.13
C MET A 1 -14.79 -25.19 36.03
N ARG A 2 -14.08 -24.64 35.04
CA ARG A 2 -13.32 -25.27 33.93
C ARG A 2 -14.13 -26.36 33.22
N GLN A 3 -14.92 -25.95 32.23
CA GLN A 3 -15.24 -26.73 31.04
C GLN A 3 -15.14 -25.78 29.85
N HIS A 4 -14.00 -25.86 29.16
CA HIS A 4 -13.78 -25.33 27.83
C HIS A 4 -14.44 -26.27 26.83
N VAL A 5 -15.41 -25.76 26.07
CA VAL A 5 -15.84 -26.26 24.76
C VAL A 5 -16.24 -24.97 24.02
N VAL A 6 -15.32 -24.14 23.51
CA VAL A 6 -14.49 -24.31 22.31
C VAL A 6 -15.27 -24.97 21.17
N PHE A 7 -15.31 -24.27 20.03
CA PHE A 7 -16.05 -24.60 18.79
C PHE A 7 -17.56 -24.32 18.93
N LEU A 8 -18.20 -23.44 18.18
CA LEU A 8 -17.98 -23.10 16.80
C LEU A 8 -18.73 -21.77 16.54
N PRO A 9 -18.04 -20.62 16.69
CA PRO A 9 -18.54 -19.36 16.16
C PRO A 9 -18.60 -19.45 14.63
N VAL A 10 -19.06 -18.38 13.95
CA VAL A 10 -19.08 -18.25 12.48
C VAL A 10 -20.31 -18.90 11.83
N VAL A 11 -21.20 -18.10 11.25
CA VAL A 11 -21.89 -18.34 9.95
C VAL A 11 -23.07 -17.36 9.70
N ALA A 12 -23.64 -16.69 10.70
CA ALA A 12 -24.98 -16.09 10.51
C ALA A 12 -25.09 -14.56 10.28
N MET A 13 -24.03 -13.82 9.90
CA MET A 13 -24.17 -12.41 9.50
C MET A 13 -23.28 -11.99 8.32
N LEU A 14 -23.15 -12.87 7.32
CA LEU A 14 -22.65 -12.51 5.98
C LEU A 14 -23.83 -12.56 4.98
N ALA A 15 -24.59 -11.47 4.88
CA ALA A 15 -25.52 -11.28 3.77
C ALA A 15 -25.72 -9.79 3.48
N LEU A 16 -25.03 -9.34 2.43
CA LEU A 16 -25.52 -8.39 1.43
C LEU A 16 -25.85 -6.95 1.89
N ALA A 17 -24.83 -6.11 1.96
CA ALA A 17 -24.99 -4.67 1.75
C ALA A 17 -23.94 -4.15 0.75
N GLY A 18 -24.31 -4.24 -0.54
CA GLY A 18 -24.01 -3.23 -1.56
C GLY A 18 -22.56 -3.07 -2.05
N CYS A 19 -22.23 -3.73 -3.16
CA CYS A 19 -21.29 -3.19 -4.14
C CYS A 19 -21.86 -1.89 -4.74
N GLN A 20 -21.51 -0.73 -4.21
CA GLN A 20 -21.68 0.53 -4.96
C GLN A 20 -20.42 0.76 -5.80
N THR A 21 -20.29 0.00 -6.89
CA THR A 21 -19.25 0.21 -7.90
C THR A 21 -19.71 1.35 -8.82
N THR A 22 -19.44 2.59 -8.43
CA THR A 22 -19.59 3.74 -9.32
C THR A 22 -18.42 3.72 -10.29
N LYS A 23 -18.63 3.09 -11.46
CA LYS A 23 -17.76 3.26 -12.62
C LYS A 23 -17.91 4.71 -13.10
N ASN A 24 -17.13 5.62 -12.54
CA ASN A 24 -16.97 6.94 -13.14
C ASN A 24 -15.86 6.83 -14.19
N ASN A 25 -16.26 6.46 -15.40
CA ASN A 25 -15.36 6.43 -16.55
C ASN A 25 -15.42 7.80 -17.23
N THR A 26 -14.23 8.38 -17.43
CA THR A 26 -13.93 9.57 -18.24
C THR A 26 -13.99 10.90 -17.48
N GLU A 27 -12.81 11.37 -17.05
CA GLU A 27 -12.31 12.70 -17.41
C GLU A 27 -10.78 12.58 -17.51
N GLN A 28 -10.28 12.51 -18.75
CA GLN A 28 -8.88 12.67 -19.07
C GLN A 28 -8.44 14.10 -18.69
N ALA A 29 -7.88 14.26 -17.50
CA ALA A 29 -7.19 15.50 -17.15
C ALA A 29 -5.81 15.54 -17.84
N LYS A 30 -5.78 16.06 -19.07
CA LYS A 30 -4.54 16.48 -19.75
C LYS A 30 -4.10 17.85 -19.22
N ALA A 31 -3.60 17.88 -18.00
CA ALA A 31 -2.83 18.98 -17.40
C ALA A 31 -1.99 18.32 -16.31
N GLN A 32 -0.66 18.21 -16.49
CA GLN A 32 0.27 17.44 -15.64
C GLN A 32 -0.43 16.29 -14.90
N GLY A 33 -0.70 15.19 -15.62
CA GLY A 33 -1.72 14.20 -15.26
C GLY A 33 -1.77 13.89 -13.75
N PRO A 34 -2.97 13.75 -13.15
CA PRO A 34 -3.16 13.68 -11.71
C PRO A 34 -2.12 12.75 -11.10
N SER A 35 -1.23 13.29 -10.26
CA SER A 35 -0.15 12.54 -9.62
C SER A 35 -0.75 11.25 -9.09
N SER A 36 -0.30 10.10 -9.60
CA SER A 36 -0.88 8.80 -9.29
C SER A 36 -0.87 8.56 -7.78
N GLN A 37 -1.73 7.70 -7.25
CA GLN A 37 -1.73 7.43 -5.81
C GLN A 37 -0.36 6.89 -5.37
N SER A 38 0.25 6.01 -6.18
CA SER A 38 1.63 5.56 -6.00
C SER A 38 2.63 6.73 -5.92
N GLU A 39 2.56 7.70 -6.84
CA GLU A 39 3.46 8.85 -6.89
C GLU A 39 3.35 9.75 -5.63
N ARG A 40 2.13 9.91 -5.10
CA ARG A 40 1.92 10.65 -3.85
C ARG A 40 2.51 9.91 -2.64
N LEU A 41 2.36 8.59 -2.59
CA LEU A 41 2.97 7.76 -1.55
C LEU A 41 4.49 7.80 -1.61
N ILE A 42 5.07 7.76 -2.81
CA ILE A 42 6.52 7.93 -3.02
C ILE A 42 6.99 9.26 -2.45
N LYS A 43 6.32 10.37 -2.77
CA LYS A 43 6.72 11.69 -2.28
C LYS A 43 6.62 11.80 -0.76
N LEU A 44 5.59 11.20 -0.16
CA LEU A 44 5.46 11.15 1.30
C LEU A 44 6.58 10.31 1.93
N ALA A 45 6.90 9.17 1.33
CA ALA A 45 8.00 8.32 1.76
C ALA A 45 9.35 9.03 1.66
N ASP A 46 9.59 9.80 0.59
CA ASP A 46 10.80 10.61 0.41
C ASP A 46 10.96 11.65 1.52
N ASP A 47 9.88 12.36 1.88
CA ASP A 47 9.89 13.36 2.95
C ASP A 47 10.19 12.73 4.31
N ILE A 48 9.59 11.57 4.60
CA ILE A 48 9.80 10.82 5.84
C ILE A 48 11.22 10.23 5.89
N ASP A 49 11.73 9.68 4.79
CA ASP A 49 13.11 9.16 4.72
C ASP A 49 14.13 10.30 4.91
N ALA A 50 13.87 11.48 4.33
CA ALA A 50 14.72 12.66 4.52
C ALA A 50 14.76 13.14 5.98
N ARG A 51 13.77 12.78 6.79
CA ARG A 51 13.73 13.04 8.25
C ARG A 51 14.46 11.97 9.06
N GLY A 52 14.99 10.93 8.41
CA GLY A 52 15.67 9.81 9.03
C GLY A 52 14.74 8.69 9.49
N GLU A 53 13.45 8.75 9.17
CA GLU A 53 12.46 7.73 9.53
C GLU A 53 12.40 6.63 8.46
N SER A 54 13.55 5.99 8.18
CA SER A 54 13.71 5.06 7.05
C SER A 54 12.81 3.83 7.13
N ASP A 55 12.53 3.30 8.32
CA ASP A 55 11.62 2.15 8.50
C ASP A 55 10.18 2.49 8.06
N THR A 56 9.70 3.67 8.43
CA THR A 56 8.39 4.17 8.02
C THR A 56 8.36 4.44 6.51
N ALA A 57 9.44 4.97 5.96
CA ALA A 57 9.57 5.21 4.53
C ALA A 57 9.50 3.91 3.71
N ILE A 58 10.15 2.83 4.16
CA ILE A 58 10.10 1.51 3.52
C ILE A 58 8.66 1.03 3.39
N ALA A 59 7.87 1.10 4.47
CA ALA A 59 6.46 0.68 4.44
C ALA A 59 5.63 1.50 3.43
N LEU A 60 5.92 2.80 3.29
CA LEU A 60 5.24 3.66 2.32
C LEU A 60 5.65 3.36 0.88
N TYR A 61 6.94 3.08 0.62
CA TYR A 61 7.39 2.66 -0.71
C TYR A 61 6.78 1.31 -1.12
N GLN A 62 6.69 0.34 -0.21
CA GLN A 62 6.00 -0.92 -0.48
C GLN A 62 4.54 -0.70 -0.84
N ARG A 63 3.85 0.15 -0.07
CA ARG A 63 2.46 0.50 -0.38
C ARG A 63 2.35 1.16 -1.75
N ALA A 64 3.28 2.05 -2.10
CA ALA A 64 3.34 2.67 -3.42
C ALA A 64 3.53 1.64 -4.54
N ALA A 65 4.37 0.62 -4.31
CA ALA A 65 4.61 -0.48 -5.24
C ALA A 65 3.41 -1.43 -5.36
N ALA A 66 2.60 -1.56 -4.31
CA ALA A 66 1.38 -2.36 -4.31
C ALA A 66 0.19 -1.68 -4.99
N MET A 67 0.31 -0.40 -5.39
CA MET A 67 -0.78 0.31 -6.06
C MET A 67 -0.99 -0.18 -7.50
N PRO A 68 -2.24 -0.22 -8.02
CA PRO A 68 -2.49 -0.58 -9.41
C PRO A 68 -1.86 0.38 -10.44
N ASP A 69 -1.56 1.61 -10.01
CA ASP A 69 -0.90 2.66 -10.80
C ASP A 69 0.60 2.80 -10.49
N ALA A 70 1.19 1.77 -9.86
CA ALA A 70 2.61 1.73 -9.53
C ALA A 70 3.48 1.78 -10.79
N LYS A 71 4.43 2.71 -10.79
CA LYS A 71 5.47 2.81 -11.82
C LYS A 71 6.71 2.06 -11.36
N ALA A 72 7.62 1.77 -12.31
CA ALA A 72 8.93 1.18 -12.00
C ALA A 72 9.69 1.93 -10.89
N SER A 73 9.52 3.26 -10.80
CA SER A 73 10.11 4.08 -9.73
C SER A 73 9.68 3.66 -8.32
N ALA A 74 8.45 3.17 -8.12
CA ALA A 74 7.98 2.70 -6.82
C ALA A 74 8.77 1.46 -6.35
N PHE A 75 8.94 0.49 -7.24
CA PHE A 75 9.70 -0.73 -6.96
C PHE A 75 11.18 -0.43 -6.71
N VAL A 76 11.80 0.42 -7.54
CA VAL A 76 13.20 0.83 -7.37
C VAL A 76 13.39 1.52 -6.02
N LYS A 77 12.48 2.42 -5.62
CA LYS A 77 12.58 3.09 -4.33
C LYS A 77 12.37 2.15 -3.15
N ALA A 78 11.43 1.21 -3.24
CA ALA A 78 11.23 0.19 -2.21
C ALA A 78 12.49 -0.69 -2.04
N GLY A 79 13.04 -1.23 -3.14
CA GLY A 79 14.27 -2.03 -3.10
C GLY A 79 15.47 -1.23 -2.59
N ALA A 80 15.66 0.01 -3.05
CA ALA A 80 16.73 0.86 -2.56
C ALA A 80 16.59 1.17 -1.06
N ALA A 81 15.37 1.36 -0.55
CA ALA A 81 15.12 1.58 0.86
C ALA A 81 15.44 0.32 1.69
N TYR A 82 15.06 -0.87 1.21
CA TYR A 82 15.44 -2.14 1.83
C TYR A 82 16.96 -2.37 1.86
N MET A 83 17.65 -2.06 0.75
CA MET A 83 19.13 -2.13 0.70
C MET A 83 19.78 -1.22 1.74
N ARG A 84 19.27 0.00 1.92
CA ARG A 84 19.77 0.94 2.94
C ARG A 84 19.52 0.45 4.36
N ALA A 85 18.39 -0.20 4.60
CA ALA A 85 18.06 -0.77 5.91
C ALA A 85 18.76 -2.11 6.20
N GLY A 86 19.55 -2.64 5.26
CA GLY A 86 20.30 -3.89 5.47
C GLY A 86 19.46 -5.16 5.25
N TYR A 87 18.37 -5.05 4.49
CA TYR A 87 17.46 -6.13 4.11
C TYR A 87 17.59 -6.46 2.61
N PRO A 88 18.74 -6.98 2.14
CA PRO A 88 19.00 -7.18 0.72
C PRO A 88 18.16 -8.30 0.10
N ALA A 89 17.66 -9.25 0.90
CA ALA A 89 16.82 -10.34 0.39
C ALA A 89 15.42 -9.81 -0.01
N GLU A 90 14.92 -8.83 0.72
CA GLU A 90 13.65 -8.15 0.50
C GLU A 90 13.73 -7.08 -0.61
N ALA A 91 14.95 -6.70 -1.02
CA ALA A 91 15.20 -5.76 -2.10
C ALA A 91 15.25 -6.39 -3.51
N ALA A 92 15.27 -7.73 -3.59
CA ALA A 92 15.47 -8.52 -4.80
C ALA A 92 14.19 -8.74 -5.63
#